data_AF-A0A0H3LHB7-F1
#
_entry.id   AF-A0A0H3LHB7-F1
#
_cell.length_a   1.000
_cell.length_b   1.000
_cell.length_c   1.000
_cell.angle_alpha   90.00
_cell.angle_beta   90.00
_cell.angle_gamma   90.00
#
_symmetry.space_group_name_H-M   'P 1'
#
loop_
_entity.id
_entity.type
_entity.pdbx_description
1 polymer ?
#
loop_
_entity_poly.entity_id
_entity_poly.type
_entity_poly.pdbx_seq_one_letter_code
_entity_poly.pdbx_strand_id
1 'polypeptide(L)'
;MKNILFPFFIALTLAACGENTPVQTVDWYKAHAPERNAMIAKCEASPGEFAASANCINAKTAANHLAVDKRGYFDLTPINPLKGGQ
;
A
#
# COMPACT_ATOMS: atom_id res chain seq x y z
N MET A 1 45.27 -19.02 -12.83
CA MET A 1 44.18 -19.03 -11.84
C MET A 1 43.32 -17.81 -12.07
N LYS A 2 42.05 -18.07 -12.42
CA LYS A 2 40.85 -17.21 -12.40
C LYS A 2 40.97 -15.77 -12.94
N ASN A 3 40.57 -15.66 -14.19
CA ASN A 3 40.47 -14.44 -14.98
C ASN A 3 39.14 -13.70 -14.71
N ILE A 4 39.24 -12.38 -14.81
CA ILE A 4 38.22 -11.41 -15.23
C ILE A 4 37.16 -11.00 -14.19
N LEU A 5 37.41 -9.78 -13.69
CA LEU A 5 36.49 -8.84 -13.06
C LEU A 5 35.11 -8.86 -13.75
N PHE A 6 34.06 -9.21 -13.01
CA PHE A 6 32.67 -9.02 -13.44
C PHE A 6 32.32 -7.53 -13.30
N PRO A 7 32.07 -6.77 -14.38
CA PRO A 7 31.50 -5.45 -14.23
C PRO A 7 30.04 -5.63 -13.82
N PHE A 8 29.73 -5.26 -12.58
CA PHE A 8 28.36 -5.13 -12.09
C PHE A 8 27.73 -3.98 -12.88
N PHE A 9 26.99 -4.33 -13.94
CA PHE A 9 26.17 -3.40 -14.71
C PHE A 9 25.06 -2.89 -13.77
N ILE A 10 25.34 -1.80 -13.07
CA ILE A 10 24.31 -1.02 -12.37
C ILE A 10 23.52 -0.34 -13.48
N ALA A 11 22.43 -0.98 -13.90
CA ALA A 11 21.41 -0.33 -14.70
C ALA A 11 20.82 0.81 -13.85
N LEU A 12 21.31 2.02 -14.09
CA LEU A 12 20.74 3.25 -13.57
C LEU A 12 19.41 3.47 -14.30
N THR A 13 18.32 2.90 -13.78
CA THR A 13 16.99 3.19 -14.31
C THR A 13 16.63 4.61 -13.92
N LEU A 14 16.78 5.55 -14.87
CA LEU A 14 16.15 6.86 -14.79
C LEU A 14 14.64 6.63 -14.66
N ALA A 15 14.10 6.80 -13.46
CA ALA A 15 12.67 6.90 -13.27
C ALA A 15 12.19 8.16 -14.01
N ALA A 16 11.57 7.96 -15.17
CA ALA A 16 10.89 9.03 -15.90
C ALA A 16 9.78 9.59 -15.02
N CYS A 17 9.77 10.91 -14.84
CA CYS A 17 8.73 11.63 -14.11
C CYS A 17 7.34 11.31 -14.68
N GLY A 18 6.48 10.77 -13.81
CA GLY A 18 5.16 10.26 -14.16
C GLY A 18 5.13 8.75 -14.03
N GLU A 19 4.90 8.27 -12.81
CA GLU A 19 4.62 6.85 -12.56
C GLU A 19 3.30 6.48 -13.26
N ASN A 20 3.39 6.05 -14.53
CA ASN A 20 2.33 5.31 -15.22
C ASN A 20 2.28 3.87 -14.69
N THR A 21 2.33 3.72 -13.37
CA THR A 21 2.12 2.43 -12.73
C THR A 21 0.63 2.11 -12.86
N PRO A 22 0.27 0.88 -13.29
CA PRO A 22 -1.11 0.46 -13.27
C PRO A 22 -1.72 0.71 -11.89
N VAL A 23 -2.95 1.21 -11.86
CA VAL A 23 -3.67 1.37 -10.60
C VAL A 23 -3.96 -0.01 -10.03
N GLN A 24 -3.39 -0.31 -8.87
CA GLN A 24 -3.61 -1.57 -8.17
C GLN A 24 -4.77 -1.43 -7.18
N THR A 25 -5.51 -2.51 -6.97
CA THR A 25 -6.65 -2.54 -6.03
C THR A 25 -6.18 -2.64 -4.58
N VAL A 26 -7.10 -2.36 -3.65
CA VAL A 26 -6.87 -2.56 -2.20
C VAL A 26 -6.51 -4.02 -1.90
N ASP A 27 -7.23 -4.97 -2.49
CA ASP A 27 -6.98 -6.41 -2.24
C ASP A 27 -5.62 -6.87 -2.78
N TRP A 28 -5.19 -6.31 -3.91
CA TRP A 28 -3.84 -6.53 -4.40
C TRP A 28 -2.81 -6.07 -3.37
N TYR A 29 -2.91 -4.84 -2.85
CA TYR A 29 -1.99 -4.35 -1.81
C TYR A 29 -2.08 -5.09 -0.47
N LYS A 30 -3.22 -5.72 -0.14
CA LYS A 30 -3.30 -6.62 1.01
C LYS A 30 -2.42 -7.86 0.82
N ALA A 31 -2.43 -8.45 -0.39
CA ALA A 31 -1.66 -9.63 -0.74
C ALA A 31 -0.16 -9.33 -1.01
N HIS A 32 0.19 -8.10 -1.37
CA HIS A 32 1.54 -7.69 -1.80
C HIS A 32 2.16 -6.71 -0.79
N ALA A 33 2.60 -7.24 0.36
CA ALA A 33 3.11 -6.44 1.46
C ALA A 33 4.36 -5.59 1.13
N PRO A 34 5.38 -6.11 0.40
CA PRO A 34 6.54 -5.31 0.03
C PRO A 34 6.16 -4.08 -0.81
N GLU A 35 5.31 -4.28 -1.82
CA GLU A 35 4.88 -3.25 -2.76
C GLU A 35 3.97 -2.23 -2.09
N ARG A 36 3.08 -2.66 -1.19
CA ARG A 36 2.30 -1.75 -0.35
C ARG A 36 3.21 -0.86 0.48
N ASN A 37 4.19 -1.42 1.16
CA ASN A 37 5.09 -0.65 2.02
C ASN A 37 5.94 0.34 1.20
N ALA A 38 6.44 -0.08 0.04
CA ALA A 38 7.17 0.78 -0.87
C ALA A 38 6.30 1.93 -1.41
N MET A 39 5.04 1.64 -1.77
CA MET A 39 4.10 2.66 -2.22
C MET A 39 3.79 3.66 -1.10
N ILE A 40 3.51 3.20 0.12
CA ILE A 40 3.27 4.09 1.27
C ILE A 40 4.46 5.02 1.50
N ALA A 41 5.69 4.51 1.49
CA ALA A 41 6.89 5.33 1.63
C ALA A 41 6.99 6.40 0.54
N LYS A 42 6.68 6.06 -0.72
CA LYS A 42 6.59 7.04 -1.82
C LYS A 42 5.51 8.08 -1.58
N CYS A 43 4.34 7.68 -1.09
CA CYS A 43 3.24 8.59 -0.77
C CYS A 43 3.60 9.59 0.32
N GLU A 44 4.37 9.18 1.32
CA GLU A 44 4.80 10.04 2.44
C GLU A 44 5.93 10.99 2.04
N ALA A 45 6.81 10.55 1.13
CA ALA A 45 7.87 11.38 0.58
C ALA A 45 7.35 12.50 -0.35
N SER A 46 6.09 12.45 -0.78
CA SER A 46 5.48 13.43 -1.70
C SER A 46 4.06 13.80 -1.26
N PRO A 47 3.89 14.60 -0.19
CA PRO A 47 2.58 14.93 0.39
C PRO A 47 1.69 15.82 -0.50
N GLY A 48 2.15 16.21 -1.69
CA GLY A 48 1.39 16.94 -2.71
C GLY A 48 0.44 16.03 -3.50
N GLU A 49 0.18 16.38 -4.76
CA GLU A 49 -0.80 15.70 -5.62
C GLU A 49 -0.59 14.17 -5.72
N PHE A 50 0.66 13.71 -5.62
CA PHE A 50 0.97 12.27 -5.67
C PHE A 50 0.36 11.49 -4.50
N ALA A 51 0.29 12.08 -3.30
CA ALA A 51 -0.31 11.43 -2.14
C ALA A 51 -1.82 11.19 -2.29
N ALA A 52 -2.48 11.92 -3.19
CA ALA A 52 -3.89 11.75 -3.55
C ALA A 52 -4.10 10.78 -4.72
N SER A 53 -3.04 10.18 -5.26
CA SER A 53 -3.16 9.19 -6.33
C SER A 53 -3.93 7.95 -5.87
N ALA A 54 -4.61 7.28 -6.81
CA ALA A 54 -5.36 6.06 -6.54
C ALA A 54 -4.48 4.97 -5.90
N ASN A 55 -3.22 4.85 -6.34
CA ASN A 55 -2.27 3.90 -5.75
C ASN A 55 -1.92 4.24 -4.29
N CYS A 56 -1.76 5.51 -3.96
CA CYS A 56 -1.53 5.93 -2.57
C CYS A 56 -2.74 5.67 -1.67
N ILE A 57 -3.95 5.99 -2.15
CA ILE A 57 -5.19 5.73 -1.44
C ILE A 57 -5.36 4.22 -1.20
N ASN A 58 -5.19 3.40 -2.25
CA ASN A 58 -5.40 1.96 -2.15
C ASN A 58 -4.38 1.28 -1.22
N ALA A 59 -3.10 1.69 -1.28
CA ALA A 59 -2.07 1.14 -0.39
C ALA A 59 -2.31 1.50 1.08
N LYS A 60 -2.66 2.75 1.38
CA LYS A 60 -3.00 3.20 2.74
C LYS A 60 -4.26 2.52 3.27
N THR A 61 -5.30 2.40 2.46
CA THR A 61 -6.53 1.68 2.82
C THR A 61 -6.24 0.21 3.13
N ALA A 62 -5.41 -0.46 2.32
CA ALA A 62 -5.01 -1.84 2.57
C ALA A 62 -4.28 -1.99 3.92
N ALA A 63 -3.36 -1.07 4.24
CA ALA A 63 -2.67 -1.05 5.53
C ALA A 63 -3.64 -0.85 6.70
N ASN A 64 -4.61 0.06 6.55
CA ASN A 64 -5.62 0.32 7.57
C ASN A 64 -6.52 -0.90 7.80
N HIS A 65 -7.01 -1.54 6.74
CA HIS A 65 -7.81 -2.77 6.86
C HIS A 65 -7.04 -3.85 7.62
N LEU A 66 -5.79 -4.12 7.24
CA LEU A 66 -4.95 -5.11 7.93
C LEU A 66 -4.69 -4.75 9.39
N ALA A 67 -4.58 -3.47 9.73
CA ALA A 67 -4.41 -3.01 11.11
C ALA A 67 -5.68 -3.21 11.95
N VAL A 68 -6.85 -2.93 11.36
CA VAL A 68 -8.15 -3.13 12.01
C VAL A 68 -8.45 -4.63 12.17
N ASP A 69 -8.23 -5.43 11.13
CA ASP A 69 -8.43 -6.89 11.16
C ASP A 69 -7.60 -7.53 12.29
N LYS A 70 -6.34 -7.10 12.45
CA LYS A 70 -5.46 -7.57 13.54
C LYS A 70 -5.93 -7.15 14.92
N ARG A 71 -6.73 -6.09 15.04
CA ARG A 71 -7.20 -5.58 16.33
C ARG A 71 -8.28 -6.49 16.94
N GLY A 72 -8.84 -7.43 16.18
CA GLY A 72 -9.80 -8.40 16.67
C GLY A 72 -11.09 -7.73 17.14
N TYR A 73 -11.69 -6.91 16.29
CA TYR A 73 -12.96 -6.27 16.62
C TYR A 73 -14.05 -7.34 16.75
N PHE A 74 -14.80 -7.30 17.85
CA PHE A 74 -16.01 -8.11 17.98
C PHE A 74 -17.05 -7.57 17.01
N ASP A 75 -17.66 -8.44 16.22
CA ASP A 75 -18.85 -8.07 15.45
C ASP A 75 -19.91 -7.57 16.43
N LEU A 76 -20.06 -6.26 16.51
CA LEU A 76 -21.11 -5.66 17.33
C LEU A 76 -22.42 -5.93 16.61
N THR A 77 -23.27 -6.76 17.21
CA THR A 77 -24.68 -6.83 16.79
C THR A 77 -25.25 -5.42 16.84
N PRO A 78 -25.75 -4.89 15.70
CA PRO A 78 -26.30 -3.54 15.65
C PRO A 78 -27.42 -3.42 16.69
N ILE A 79 -27.21 -2.60 17.72
CA ILE A 79 -28.31 -2.22 18.60
C ILE A 79 -29.21 -1.27 17.80
N ASN A 80 -30.48 -1.62 17.66
CA ASN A 80 -31.47 -0.66 17.17
C ASN A 80 -31.98 0.12 18.39
N PRO A 81 -31.55 1.37 18.62
CA PRO A 81 -31.97 2.14 19.78
C PRO A 81 -33.47 2.47 19.77
N LEU A 82 -34.15 2.30 18.63
CA LEU A 82 -35.59 2.49 18.49
C LEU A 82 -36.39 1.23 18.86
N LYS A 83 -35.72 0.08 18.98
CA LYS A 83 -36.31 -1.17 19.45
C LYS A 83 -36.10 -1.21 20.97
N GLY A 84 -36.91 -0.44 21.69
CA GLY A 84 -36.85 -0.32 23.14
C GLY A 84 -36.76 -1.69 23.85
N GLY A 85 -36.01 -1.73 24.95
CA GLY A 85 -35.76 -2.93 25.73
C GLY A 85 -37.05 -3.68 26.06
N GLN A 86 -37.00 -4.99 25.87
CA GLN A 86 -37.99 -5.93 26.41
C GLN A 86 -37.68 -6.24 27.87
#